data_AF-A0AAV4DBT4-F1
#
_entry.id   AF-A0AAV4DBT4-F1
#
_cell.length_a   1.000
_cell.length_b   1.000
_cell.length_c   1.000
_cell.angle_alpha   90.00
_cell.angle_beta   90.00
_cell.angle_gamma   90.00
#
_symmetry.space_group_name_H-M   'P 1'
#
loop_
_entity.id
_entity.type
_entity.pdbx_description
1 polymer ?
#
loop_
_entity_poly.entity_id
_entity_poly.type
_entity_poly.pdbx_seq_one_letter_code
_entity_poly.pdbx_strand_id
1 'polypeptide(L)'
;MILLNIVPKGESVNADRYCETLDRLRHAVRRKRPGFLRCGVVLQHDNATPHTAKCTKKWLSTLQVGHYSPSSPQSRPCTLRFHLFEPLKRHLGDKKFEDEDELIVEIHDWFSKLDANFFTQCIYSLLPRWQKCIALHGDYMEK
;
A
#
# COMPACT_ATOMS: atom_id res chain seq x y z
N MET A 1 2.44 -7.53 -9.00
CA MET A 1 2.73 -8.38 -7.82
C MET A 1 2.12 -7.68 -6.63
N ILE A 2 1.29 -8.41 -5.88
CA ILE A 2 0.69 -7.93 -4.63
C ILE A 2 1.15 -8.87 -3.52
N LEU A 3 1.46 -8.32 -2.36
CA LEU A 3 1.67 -9.06 -1.12
C LEU A 3 0.54 -8.63 -0.16
N LEU A 4 -0.29 -9.60 0.24
CA LEU A 4 -1.30 -9.39 1.26
C LEU A 4 -0.78 -9.94 2.57
N ASN A 5 -0.90 -9.15 3.64
CA ASN A 5 -0.62 -9.57 5.00
C ASN A 5 -1.86 -9.27 5.83
N ILE A 6 -2.65 -10.31 6.12
CA ILE A 6 -3.87 -10.17 6.92
C ILE A 6 -3.47 -10.26 8.39
N VAL A 7 -3.93 -9.31 9.18
CA VAL A 7 -3.68 -9.25 10.62
C VAL A 7 -4.87 -9.88 11.34
N PRO A 8 -4.64 -10.79 12.31
CA PRO A 8 -5.73 -11.39 13.08
C PRO A 8 -6.62 -10.35 13.74
N LYS A 9 -7.89 -10.68 13.91
CA LYS A 9 -8.85 -9.79 14.57
C LYS A 9 -8.39 -9.43 15.98
N GLY A 10 -8.51 -8.14 16.31
CA GLY A 10 -8.10 -7.58 17.60
C GLY A 10 -6.62 -7.23 17.69
N GLU A 11 -5.81 -7.60 16.70
CA GLU A 11 -4.42 -7.18 16.63
C GLU A 11 -4.23 -5.93 15.76
N SER A 12 -3.14 -5.21 16.01
CA SER A 12 -2.74 -4.05 15.22
C SER A 12 -1.33 -4.24 14.67
N VAL A 13 -1.03 -3.57 13.54
CA VAL A 13 0.32 -3.56 12.99
C VAL A 13 1.19 -2.68 13.88
N ASN A 14 2.07 -3.30 14.66
CA ASN A 14 3.14 -2.61 15.37
C ASN A 14 4.40 -2.48 14.48
N ALA A 15 5.43 -1.80 14.99
CA ALA A 15 6.64 -1.54 14.20
C ALA A 15 7.40 -2.81 13.81
N ASP A 16 7.44 -3.81 14.70
CA ASP A 16 8.16 -5.07 14.45
C ASP A 16 7.45 -5.91 13.37
N ARG A 17 6.12 -6.08 13.48
CA ARG A 17 5.30 -6.73 12.45
C ARG A 17 5.39 -6.00 11.11
N TYR A 18 5.50 -4.67 11.13
CA TYR A 18 5.70 -3.90 9.90
C TYR A 18 7.06 -4.20 9.27
N CYS A 19 8.14 -4.25 10.06
CA CYS A 19 9.47 -4.66 9.58
C CYS A 19 9.47 -6.07 9.00
N GLU A 20 8.80 -7.03 9.64
CA GLU A 20 8.64 -8.39 9.08
C GLU A 20 7.89 -8.40 7.75
N THR A 21 6.83 -7.58 7.63
CA THR A 21 6.06 -7.43 6.39
C THR A 21 6.94 -6.88 5.27
N LEU A 22 7.78 -5.90 5.61
CA LEU A 22 8.74 -5.28 4.72
C LEU A 22 9.82 -6.29 4.27
N ASP A 23 10.30 -7.17 5.15
CA ASP A 23 11.18 -8.27 4.78
C ASP A 23 10.52 -9.27 3.83
N ARG A 24 9.28 -9.67 4.10
CA ARG A 24 8.51 -10.53 3.18
C ARG A 24 8.34 -9.86 1.82
N LEU A 25 8.07 -8.55 1.80
CA LEU A 25 7.97 -7.76 0.57
C LEU A 25 9.29 -7.77 -0.20
N ARG A 26 10.43 -7.55 0.46
CA ARG A 26 11.76 -7.63 -0.16
C ARG A 26 11.98 -8.97 -0.85
N HIS A 27 11.69 -10.08 -0.17
CA HIS A 27 11.84 -11.43 -0.73
C HIS A 27 10.91 -11.65 -1.93
N ALA A 28 9.65 -11.21 -1.82
CA ALA A 28 8.69 -11.32 -2.90
C ALA A 28 9.14 -10.53 -4.14
N VAL A 29 9.62 -9.29 -3.97
CA VAL A 29 10.17 -8.46 -5.05
C VAL A 29 11.36 -9.15 -5.70
N ARG A 30 12.34 -9.62 -4.92
CA ARG A 30 13.53 -10.31 -5.47
C ARG A 30 13.16 -11.52 -6.32
N ARG A 31 12.17 -12.30 -5.88
CA ARG A 31 11.72 -13.50 -6.58
C ARG A 31 10.92 -13.18 -7.84
N LYS A 32 9.94 -12.27 -7.75
CA LYS A 32 8.99 -11.99 -8.85
C LYS A 32 9.46 -10.91 -9.81
N ARG A 33 10.44 -10.08 -9.43
CA ARG A 33 11.06 -9.02 -10.24
C ARG A 33 12.57 -8.96 -10.01
N PRO A 34 13.34 -9.94 -10.53
CA PRO A 34 14.79 -9.96 -10.42
C PRO A 34 15.42 -8.65 -10.89
N GLY A 35 16.39 -8.11 -10.15
CA GLY A 35 17.07 -6.86 -10.50
C GLY A 35 16.33 -5.58 -10.11
N PHE A 36 15.02 -5.61 -9.82
CA PHE A 36 14.24 -4.41 -9.54
C PHE A 36 14.76 -3.55 -8.38
N LEU A 37 15.22 -4.19 -7.30
CA LEU A 37 15.81 -3.48 -6.15
C LEU A 37 17.12 -2.75 -6.50
N ARG A 38 17.80 -3.13 -7.58
CA ARG A 38 19.03 -2.46 -8.04
C ARG A 38 18.73 -1.20 -8.86
N CYS A 39 17.51 -1.04 -9.35
CA CYS A 39 17.10 0.10 -10.17
C CYS A 39 16.75 1.36 -9.35
N GLY A 40 16.90 1.31 -8.02
CA GLY A 40 16.39 2.34 -7.13
C GLY A 40 14.88 2.22 -6.99
N VAL A 41 14.42 1.73 -5.84
CA VAL A 41 12.98 1.59 -5.55
C VAL A 41 12.57 2.68 -4.58
N VAL A 42 11.40 3.28 -4.84
CA VAL A 42 10.77 4.23 -3.93
C VAL A 42 9.60 3.54 -3.24
N LEU A 43 9.62 3.52 -1.90
CA LEU A 43 8.49 3.07 -1.09
C LEU A 43 7.60 4.27 -0.75
N GLN A 44 6.32 4.19 -1.14
CA GLN A 44 5.31 5.15 -0.72
C GLN A 44 4.41 4.51 0.35
N HIS A 45 4.35 5.13 1.53
CA HIS A 45 3.54 4.70 2.69
C HIS A 45 3.13 5.93 3.53
N ASP A 46 2.19 5.80 4.46
CA ASP A 46 1.79 6.90 5.33
C ASP A 46 2.67 7.02 6.59
N ASN A 47 2.55 8.15 7.31
CA ASN A 47 3.34 8.47 8.50
C ASN A 47 2.81 7.82 9.78
N ALA A 48 2.14 6.66 9.71
CA ALA A 48 1.68 5.96 10.90
C ALA A 48 2.84 5.66 11.86
N THR A 49 2.58 5.63 13.17
CA THR A 49 3.62 5.43 14.21
C THR A 49 4.52 4.21 13.94
N PRO A 50 4.00 3.03 13.53
CA PRO A 50 4.83 1.89 13.15
C PRO A 50 5.78 2.18 11.98
N HIS A 51 5.35 3.01 11.02
CA HIS A 51 6.11 3.32 9.80
C HIS A 51 7.25 4.31 10.05
N THR A 52 7.12 5.16 11.09
CA THR A 52 8.11 6.17 11.46
C THR A 52 9.02 5.76 12.63
N ALA A 53 8.78 4.57 13.19
CA ALA A 53 9.56 3.99 14.27
C ALA A 53 11.04 3.80 13.92
N LYS A 54 11.90 3.77 14.94
CA LYS A 54 13.36 3.65 14.78
C LYS A 54 13.77 2.36 14.08
N CYS A 55 13.15 1.23 14.41
CA CYS A 55 13.42 -0.05 13.75
C CYS A 55 13.05 -0.01 12.27
N THR A 56 11.88 0.54 11.93
CA THR A 56 11.43 0.71 10.53
C THR A 56 12.38 1.61 9.73
N LYS A 57 12.77 2.77 10.29
CA LYS A 57 13.74 3.67 9.64
C LYS A 57 15.09 2.99 9.40
N LYS A 58 15.58 2.23 10.39
CA LYS A 58 16.80 1.43 10.26
C LYS A 58 16.65 0.37 9.17
N TRP A 59 15.48 -0.26 9.05
CA TRP A 59 15.25 -1.25 8.01
C TRP A 59 15.24 -0.60 6.62
N LEU A 60 14.56 0.54 6.45
CA LEU A 60 14.48 1.23 5.16
C LEU A 60 15.85 1.65 4.62
N SER A 61 16.78 2.05 5.49
CA SER A 61 18.14 2.38 5.08
C SER A 61 18.92 1.17 4.53
N THR A 62 18.63 -0.05 5.00
CA THR A 62 19.32 -1.28 4.50
C THR A 62 18.97 -1.62 3.06
N LEU A 63 17.85 -1.12 2.55
CA LEU A 63 17.41 -1.38 1.19
C LEU A 63 17.87 -0.34 0.17
N GLN A 64 18.52 0.74 0.61
CA GLN A 64 18.75 1.93 -0.23
C GLN A 64 17.47 2.39 -0.94
N VAL A 65 16.32 2.12 -0.31
CA VAL A 65 15.01 2.49 -0.83
C VAL A 65 14.75 3.92 -0.37
N GLY A 66 14.62 4.83 -1.33
CA GLY A 66 14.03 6.12 -1.06
C GLY A 66 12.62 5.89 -0.53
N HIS A 67 12.19 6.62 0.49
CA HIS A 67 10.81 6.54 0.94
C HIS A 67 10.20 7.93 0.96
N TYR A 68 8.96 8.02 0.48
CA TYR A 68 8.19 9.24 0.53
C TYR A 68 7.06 9.07 1.55
N SER A 69 7.28 9.74 2.68
CA SER A 69 6.38 10.05 3.79
C SER A 69 5.43 11.24 3.54
N PRO A 70 4.22 11.14 2.95
CA PRO A 70 3.44 12.34 2.72
C PRO A 70 2.98 12.95 4.05
N SER A 71 3.46 14.16 4.34
CA SER A 71 3.23 14.87 5.60
C SER A 71 1.75 15.23 5.83
N SER A 72 0.96 15.27 4.75
CA SER A 72 -0.46 15.64 4.74
C SER A 72 -1.33 14.43 4.33
N PRO A 73 -2.54 14.30 4.90
CA PRO A 73 -3.55 13.35 4.43
C PRO A 73 -3.88 13.47 2.93
N GLN A 74 -3.76 14.66 2.33
CA GLN A 74 -4.02 14.88 0.90
C GLN A 74 -2.85 14.42 0.01
N SER A 75 -1.63 14.37 0.54
CA SER A 75 -0.45 13.86 -0.18
C SER A 75 -0.24 12.35 0.00
N ARG A 76 -0.98 11.72 0.92
CA ARG A 76 -1.11 10.25 0.98
C ARG A 76 -1.47 9.73 -0.41
N PRO A 77 -1.10 8.50 -0.79
CA PRO A 77 -1.62 7.88 -1.99
C PRO A 77 -3.14 7.62 -1.83
N CYS A 78 -3.93 8.69 -1.83
CA CYS A 78 -5.38 8.68 -1.85
C CYS A 78 -5.89 7.96 -3.11
N THR A 79 -5.06 7.86 -4.16
CA THR A 79 -5.33 6.99 -5.31
C THR A 79 -5.53 5.54 -4.90
N LEU A 80 -4.73 4.97 -3.99
CA LEU A 80 -4.95 3.60 -3.51
C LEU A 80 -6.27 3.53 -2.71
N ARG A 81 -6.63 4.57 -1.97
CA ARG A 81 -7.93 4.64 -1.29
C ARG A 81 -9.10 4.58 -2.30
N PHE A 82 -9.07 5.41 -3.33
CA PHE A 82 -10.17 5.52 -4.31
C PHE A 82 -10.18 4.44 -5.38
N HIS A 83 -9.00 4.02 -5.86
CA HIS A 83 -8.90 3.05 -6.94
C HIS A 83 -8.79 1.61 -6.44
N LEU A 84 -8.27 1.35 -5.24
CA LEU A 84 -8.13 -0.01 -4.72
C LEU A 84 -9.12 -0.31 -3.60
N PHE A 85 -9.09 0.46 -2.51
CA PHE A 85 -9.89 0.14 -1.32
C PHE A 85 -11.38 0.42 -1.49
N GLU A 86 -11.77 1.45 -2.24
CA GLU A 86 -13.19 1.74 -2.46
C GLU A 86 -13.88 0.68 -3.34
N PRO A 87 -13.30 0.23 -4.48
CA PRO A 87 -13.83 -0.91 -5.21
C PRO A 87 -13.85 -2.21 -4.40
N LEU A 88 -12.80 -2.48 -3.63
CA LEU A 88 -12.78 -3.63 -2.73
C LEU A 88 -13.92 -3.55 -1.70
N LYS A 89 -14.13 -2.37 -1.08
CA LYS A 89 -15.21 -2.17 -0.12
C LYS A 89 -16.59 -2.39 -0.75
N ARG A 90 -16.81 -1.92 -1.98
CA ARG A 90 -18.06 -2.18 -2.72
C ARG A 90 -18.25 -3.67 -2.98
N HIS A 91 -17.20 -4.34 -3.48
CA HIS A 91 -17.21 -5.77 -3.74
C HIS A 91 -17.53 -6.62 -2.50
N LEU A 92 -16.96 -6.26 -1.35
CA LEU A 92 -17.21 -6.94 -0.08
C LEU A 92 -18.56 -6.56 0.55
N GLY A 93 -19.06 -5.35 0.29
CA GLY A 93 -20.26 -4.81 0.93
C GLY A 93 -21.55 -5.55 0.58
N ASP A 94 -21.59 -6.21 -0.57
CA ASP A 94 -22.75 -6.98 -1.04
C ASP A 94 -22.73 -8.45 -0.57
N LYS A 95 -21.74 -8.84 0.24
CA LYS A 95 -21.50 -10.22 0.65
C LYS A 95 -21.64 -10.39 2.17
N LYS A 96 -22.11 -11.59 2.56
CA LYS A 96 -22.06 -12.06 3.95
C LYS A 96 -21.06 -13.21 4.00
N PHE A 97 -20.27 -13.25 5.05
CA PHE A 97 -19.26 -14.27 5.29
C PHE A 97 -19.58 -14.96 6.61
N GLU A 98 -19.45 -16.28 6.65
CA GLU A 98 -19.68 -17.09 7.84
C GLU A 98 -18.52 -16.95 8.84
N ASP A 99 -17.30 -16.85 8.33
CA ASP A 99 -16.07 -16.70 9.12
C ASP A 99 -15.01 -15.80 8.44
N GLU A 100 -13.88 -15.63 9.13
CA GLU A 100 -12.76 -14.81 8.64
C GLU A 100 -12.01 -15.48 7.49
N ASP A 101 -11.98 -16.81 7.43
CA ASP A 101 -11.26 -17.54 6.38
C ASP A 101 -11.97 -17.38 5.03
N GLU A 102 -13.31 -17.41 5.02
CA GLU A 102 -14.11 -17.13 3.83
C GLU A 102 -13.86 -15.70 3.31
N LEU A 103 -13.82 -14.71 4.22
CA LEU A 103 -13.49 -13.33 3.87
C LEU A 103 -12.08 -13.22 3.28
N ILE A 104 -11.09 -13.90 3.87
CA ILE A 104 -9.71 -13.88 3.41
C ILE A 104 -9.61 -14.50 2.01
N VAL A 105 -10.27 -15.64 1.77
CA VAL A 105 -10.34 -16.29 0.46
C VAL A 105 -10.95 -15.36 -0.58
N GLU A 106 -12.06 -14.69 -0.25
CA GLU A 106 -12.71 -13.73 -1.16
C GLU A 106 -11.81 -12.52 -1.48
N ILE A 107 -11.11 -11.98 -0.48
CA ILE A 107 -10.12 -10.90 -0.70
C ILE A 107 -9.03 -11.39 -1.66
N HIS A 108 -8.49 -12.58 -1.44
CA HIS A 108 -7.46 -13.16 -2.31
C HIS A 108 -7.95 -13.37 -3.75
N ASP A 109 -9.17 -13.91 -3.92
CA ASP A 109 -9.80 -14.09 -5.22
C ASP A 109 -10.01 -12.76 -5.95
N TRP A 110 -10.53 -11.75 -5.25
CA TRP A 110 -10.71 -10.41 -5.83
C TRP A 110 -9.39 -9.81 -6.33
N PHE A 111 -8.34 -9.88 -5.52
CA PHE A 111 -7.01 -9.40 -5.92
C PHE A 111 -6.39 -10.20 -7.07
N SER A 112 -6.76 -11.48 -7.23
CA SER A 112 -6.29 -12.34 -8.33
C SER A 112 -6.86 -11.94 -9.69
N LYS A 113 -8.04 -11.31 -9.70
CA LYS A 113 -8.74 -10.83 -10.89
C LYS A 113 -8.22 -9.48 -11.39
N LEU A 114 -7.43 -8.77 -10.59
CA LEU A 114 -6.84 -7.49 -10.97
C LEU A 114 -5.61 -7.71 -11.85
N ASP A 115 -5.63 -7.09 -13.03
CA ASP A 115 -4.52 -7.17 -13.98
C ASP A 115 -3.44 -6.10 -13.76
N ALA A 116 -2.36 -6.20 -14.53
CA ALA A 116 -1.27 -5.22 -14.48
C ALA A 116 -1.70 -3.82 -14.92
N ASN A 117 -2.67 -3.71 -15.83
CA ASN A 117 -3.16 -2.45 -16.35
C ASN A 117 -3.89 -1.65 -15.27
N PHE A 118 -4.69 -2.32 -14.44
CA PHE A 118 -5.34 -1.73 -13.28
C PHE A 118 -4.34 -1.04 -12.35
N PHE A 119 -3.27 -1.74 -11.93
CA PHE A 119 -2.25 -1.14 -11.06
C PHE A 119 -1.47 -0.01 -11.75
N THR A 120 -1.23 -0.16 -13.06
CA THR A 120 -0.56 0.86 -13.86
C THR A 120 -1.38 2.15 -13.90
N GLN A 121 -2.70 2.06 -14.15
CA GLN A 121 -3.61 3.19 -14.10
C GLN A 121 -3.72 3.81 -12.69
N CYS A 122 -3.76 2.98 -11.64
CA CYS A 122 -3.75 3.45 -10.25
C CYS A 122 -2.49 4.28 -9.92
N ILE A 123 -1.33 3.86 -10.43
CA ILE A 123 -0.06 4.57 -10.22
C ILE A 123 -0.05 5.85 -11.05
N TYR A 124 -0.45 5.81 -12.33
CA TYR A 124 -0.46 7.01 -13.18
C TYR A 124 -1.48 8.06 -12.73
N SER A 125 -2.58 7.66 -12.07
CA SER A 125 -3.54 8.62 -11.51
C SER A 125 -3.00 9.39 -10.30
N LEU A 126 -1.82 9.03 -9.77
CA LEU A 126 -1.12 9.81 -8.73
C LEU A 126 -0.60 11.14 -9.28
N LEU A 127 -0.07 11.15 -10.50
CA LEU A 127 0.58 12.32 -11.07
C LEU A 127 -0.34 13.55 -11.17
N PRO A 128 -1.53 13.48 -11.80
CA PRO A 128 -2.44 14.63 -11.88
C PRO A 128 -2.94 15.06 -10.50
N ARG A 129 -3.05 14.14 -9.54
CA ARG A 129 -3.39 14.47 -8.16
C ARG A 129 -2.26 15.22 -7.46
N TRP A 130 -1.01 14.78 -7.58
CA TRP A 130 0.11 15.54 -7.02
C TRP A 130 0.20 16.95 -7.61
N GLN A 131 0.00 17.09 -8.92
CA GLN A 131 -0.05 18.40 -9.58
C GLN A 131 -1.16 19.29 -9.00
N LYS A 132 -2.37 18.74 -8.82
CA LYS A 132 -3.47 19.46 -8.19
C LYS A 132 -3.16 19.79 -6.71
N CYS A 133 -2.46 18.92 -5.96
CA CYS A 133 -2.12 19.16 -4.55
C CYS A 133 -1.15 20.34 -4.45
N ILE A 134 -0.16 20.39 -5.36
CA ILE A 134 0.81 21.47 -5.46
C ILE A 134 0.10 22.78 -5.83
N ALA A 135 -0.80 22.73 -6.83
CA ALA A 135 -1.56 23.90 -7.28
C ALA A 135 -2.49 24.48 -6.19
N LEU A 136 -3.03 23.62 -5.33
CA LEU A 136 -3.86 24.02 -4.20
C LEU A 136 -3.04 24.37 -2.94
N HIS A 137 -1.71 24.46 -3.02
CA HIS A 137 -0.84 24.69 -1.86
C HIS A 137 -1.08 23.72 -0.68
N GLY A 138 -1.57 22.51 -0.96
CA GLY A 138 -1.96 21.53 0.06
C GLY A 138 -3.39 21.69 0.61
N ASP A 139 -4.26 22.48 -0.01
CA ASP A 139 -5.67 22.53 0.36
C ASP A 139 -6.46 21.29 -0.12
N TYR A 140 -7.65 21.12 0.48
CA TYR A 140 -8.51 19.97 0.24
C TYR A 140 -8.98 19.90 -1.23
N MET A 141 -8.85 18.73 -1.84
CA MET A 141 -9.50 18.46 -3.12
C MET A 141 -10.91 17.97 -2.88
N GLU A 142 -11.89 18.72 -3.37
CA GLU A 142 -13.22 18.15 -3.57
C GLU A 142 -13.14 16.92 -4.49
N LYS A 143 -14.00 15.95 -4.17
CA LYS A 143 -14.04 14.61 -4.75
C LYS A 143 -14.35 14.63 -6.24
#